data_AF-A0A520BTK8-F1
#
_entry.id   AF-A0A520BTK8-F1
#
_cell.length_a   1.000
_cell.length_b   1.000
_cell.length_c   1.000
_cell.angle_alpha   90.00
_cell.angle_beta   90.00
_cell.angle_gamma   90.00
#
_symmetry.space_group_name_H-M   'P 1'
#
loop_
_entity.id
_entity.type
_entity.pdbx_description
1 polymer ?
#
loop_
_entity_poly.entity_id
_entity_poly.type
_entity_poly.pdbx_seq_one_letter_code
_entity_poly.pdbx_strand_id
1 'polypeptide(L)'
;MKNLICSIVLFSLTLGKSFGQEFFPMNLKSLIAVDNAGGKSNITPNSYFLNEKGFFMAEDLSFVNKKTNERVNFFCNVKENTEEIRVDYYSTSKDLSRFVKRAGESGLKKINETRFEHRDENTTIRIDIKRNIQLDGKTYNLLSLVVITDIAKASTGIKKSVIKFPVDYTYPLQNTTYFFDSDIKDDKSNSDEYFINTRLSKTPKYANKIVFLDDNNWKITLANKQTFVGTYNQSVENKSTVNVSFNLTIVQPKVPKGYLQPIAESGAIYNASELKKSKHNSAYYKFFFEKSYNLRFEGNDLLLSGKHYENYPTLAVPAGNGN
;
A
#
# COMPACT_ATOMS: atom_id res chain seq x y z
N MET A 1 15.74 -1.36 -59.49
CA MET A 1 14.44 -1.41 -58.78
C MET A 1 14.67 -2.05 -57.42
N LYS A 2 13.96 -1.53 -56.41
CA LYS A 2 14.28 -1.61 -54.97
C LYS A 2 14.05 -3.01 -54.40
N ASN A 3 15.09 -3.67 -53.92
CA ASN A 3 14.96 -4.78 -52.98
C ASN A 3 14.87 -4.19 -51.56
N LEU A 4 13.63 -4.08 -51.08
CA LEU A 4 13.29 -3.63 -49.75
C LEU A 4 13.76 -4.70 -48.74
N ILE A 5 14.88 -4.45 -48.07
CA ILE A 5 15.26 -5.21 -46.87
C ILE A 5 14.22 -4.85 -45.81
N CYS A 6 13.28 -5.77 -45.60
CA CYS A 6 12.30 -5.70 -44.53
C CYS A 6 13.03 -6.02 -43.22
N SER A 7 13.77 -5.03 -42.69
CA SER A 7 14.21 -5.03 -41.31
C SER A 7 12.95 -4.93 -40.47
N ILE A 8 12.39 -6.08 -40.09
CA ILE A 8 11.49 -6.18 -38.94
C ILE A 8 12.33 -5.77 -37.75
N VAL A 9 12.27 -4.47 -37.49
CA VAL A 9 12.64 -3.86 -36.23
C VAL A 9 11.74 -4.54 -35.20
N LEU A 10 12.26 -5.61 -34.59
CA LEU A 10 11.82 -6.15 -33.32
C LEU A 10 12.11 -5.07 -32.24
N PHE A 11 11.46 -3.92 -32.37
CA PHE A 11 11.01 -3.12 -31.24
C PHE A 11 9.86 -3.90 -30.59
N SER A 12 10.17 -5.10 -30.10
CA SER A 12 9.45 -5.65 -28.97
C SER A 12 9.68 -4.64 -27.85
N LEU A 13 8.69 -3.77 -27.71
CA LEU A 13 8.26 -3.05 -26.52
C LEU A 13 8.81 -3.67 -25.23
N THR A 14 10.09 -3.44 -24.93
CA THR A 14 10.48 -3.13 -23.58
C THR A 14 9.87 -1.77 -23.34
N LEU A 15 8.58 -1.75 -23.01
CA LEU A 15 8.03 -0.73 -22.14
C LEU A 15 9.07 -0.64 -21.03
N GLY A 16 9.90 0.41 -21.09
CA GLY A 16 10.83 0.68 -20.01
C GLY A 16 9.97 0.63 -18.78
N LYS A 17 10.17 -0.39 -17.94
CA LYS A 17 9.64 -0.37 -16.59
C LYS A 17 10.34 0.85 -16.01
N SER A 18 9.69 2.01 -16.11
CA SER A 18 9.98 3.12 -15.25
C SER A 18 9.76 2.52 -13.88
N PHE A 19 10.85 2.05 -13.26
CA PHE A 19 10.78 1.50 -11.92
C PHE A 19 10.29 2.66 -11.07
N GLY A 20 9.02 2.55 -10.65
CA GLY A 20 8.45 3.49 -9.71
C GLY A 20 9.28 3.42 -8.43
N GLN A 21 9.30 4.51 -7.69
CA GLN A 21 9.81 4.49 -6.33
C GLN A 21 9.12 3.37 -5.54
N GLU A 22 9.90 2.46 -4.94
CA GLU A 22 9.34 1.26 -4.29
C GLU A 22 8.83 1.51 -2.87
N PHE A 23 9.46 2.46 -2.18
CA PHE A 23 9.11 2.80 -0.80
C PHE A 23 8.71 4.27 -0.68
N PHE A 24 7.58 4.49 -0.01
CA PHE A 24 7.07 5.79 0.37
C PHE A 24 7.31 6.00 1.87
N PRO A 25 7.18 7.23 2.39
CA PRO A 25 7.62 7.52 3.76
C PRO A 25 6.98 6.62 4.82
N MET A 26 5.69 6.29 4.65
CA MET A 26 4.96 5.42 5.57
C MET A 26 5.34 3.93 5.44
N ASN A 27 5.99 3.52 4.34
CA ASN A 27 6.51 2.16 4.19
C ASN A 27 7.90 2.00 4.80
N LEU A 28 8.68 3.08 4.94
CA LEU A 28 10.04 2.98 5.48
C LEU A 28 10.06 2.39 6.90
N LYS A 29 9.06 2.75 7.74
CA LYS A 29 8.89 2.14 9.07
C LYS A 29 8.59 0.64 9.00
N SER A 30 7.90 0.18 7.95
CA SER A 30 7.52 -1.22 7.76
C SER A 30 8.70 -2.11 7.38
N LEU A 31 9.82 -1.50 6.99
CA LEU A 31 11.04 -2.20 6.61
C LEU A 31 11.89 -2.63 7.82
N ILE A 32 11.57 -2.14 9.02
CA ILE A 32 12.35 -2.36 10.23
C ILE A 32 11.43 -2.71 11.41
N ALA A 33 11.79 -3.74 12.15
CA ALA A 33 11.28 -3.96 13.50
C ALA A 33 12.37 -3.59 14.50
N VAL A 34 11.97 -3.00 15.62
CA VAL A 34 12.89 -2.65 16.69
C VAL A 34 12.35 -3.14 18.02
N ASP A 35 13.12 -4.03 18.60
CA ASP A 35 12.87 -4.61 19.91
C ASP A 35 13.96 -4.16 20.87
N ASN A 36 13.58 -3.98 22.14
CA ASN A 36 14.52 -3.62 23.18
C ASN A 36 14.87 -4.86 24.01
N ALA A 37 16.10 -5.33 23.87
CA ALA A 37 16.63 -6.47 24.61
C ALA A 37 17.83 -6.00 25.46
N GLY A 38 17.72 -6.11 26.78
CA GLY A 38 18.82 -5.80 27.69
C GLY A 38 19.29 -4.33 27.69
N GLY A 39 18.42 -3.37 27.35
CA GLY A 39 18.76 -1.94 27.35
C GLY A 39 19.45 -1.46 26.07
N LYS A 40 19.50 -2.29 25.02
CA LYS A 40 19.93 -1.90 23.67
C LYS A 40 18.78 -2.16 22.70
N SER A 41 18.52 -1.23 21.78
CA SER A 41 17.65 -1.51 20.64
C SER A 41 18.34 -2.49 19.70
N ASN A 42 17.63 -3.58 19.43
CA ASN A 42 17.99 -4.55 18.40
C ASN A 42 17.10 -4.30 17.19
N ILE A 43 17.73 -4.06 16.04
CA ILE A 43 17.03 -3.79 14.79
C ILE A 43 16.98 -5.04 13.93
N THR A 44 15.79 -5.38 13.46
CA THR A 44 15.54 -6.54 12.60
C THR A 44 14.91 -6.05 11.29
N PRO A 45 15.61 -6.13 10.15
CA PRO A 45 15.05 -5.82 8.85
C PRO A 45 13.87 -6.75 8.49
N ASN A 46 12.82 -6.19 7.91
CA ASN A 46 11.70 -6.94 7.35
C ASN A 46 12.10 -7.59 6.02
N SER A 47 12.88 -8.66 6.13
CA SER A 47 13.45 -9.36 4.97
C SER A 47 12.37 -9.91 4.04
N TYR A 48 11.20 -10.29 4.55
CA TYR A 48 10.09 -10.74 3.72
C TYR A 48 9.60 -9.63 2.77
N PHE A 49 9.29 -8.44 3.31
CA PHE A 49 8.84 -7.29 2.51
C PHE A 49 9.90 -6.91 1.46
N LEU A 50 11.18 -6.85 1.87
CA LEU A 50 12.30 -6.49 1.00
C LEU A 50 12.49 -7.52 -0.13
N ASN A 51 12.46 -8.81 0.20
CA ASN A 51 12.63 -9.89 -0.78
C ASN A 51 11.51 -9.90 -1.83
N GLU A 52 10.25 -9.66 -1.43
CA GLU A 52 9.12 -9.54 -2.37
C GLU A 52 9.28 -8.34 -3.32
N LYS A 53 10.01 -7.31 -2.90
CA LYS A 53 10.41 -6.16 -3.75
C LYS A 53 11.70 -6.38 -4.53
N GLY A 54 12.31 -7.56 -4.42
CA GLY A 54 13.55 -7.92 -5.11
C GLY A 54 14.81 -7.31 -4.50
N PHE A 55 14.73 -6.80 -3.27
CA PHE A 55 15.87 -6.36 -2.46
C PHE A 55 16.40 -7.57 -1.67
N PHE A 56 17.65 -7.94 -1.92
CA PHE A 56 18.29 -9.07 -1.26
C PHE A 56 19.39 -8.56 -0.34
N MET A 57 19.60 -9.26 0.78
CA MET A 57 20.66 -8.93 1.73
C MET A 57 22.02 -8.98 1.04
N ALA A 58 22.77 -7.89 1.13
CA ALA A 58 24.13 -7.78 0.62
C ALA A 58 25.15 -7.92 1.76
N GLU A 59 24.90 -7.23 2.87
CA GLU A 59 25.67 -7.24 4.11
C GLU A 59 24.71 -7.10 5.29
N ASP A 60 25.21 -7.21 6.52
CA ASP A 60 24.41 -6.97 7.72
C ASP A 60 23.72 -5.61 7.63
N LEU A 61 22.37 -5.62 7.74
CA LEU A 61 21.53 -4.42 7.69
C LEU A 61 21.58 -3.64 6.36
N SER A 62 22.03 -4.26 5.27
CA SER A 62 22.02 -3.67 3.93
C SER A 62 21.40 -4.59 2.89
N PHE A 63 20.47 -4.06 2.11
CA PHE A 63 19.76 -4.78 1.05
C PHE A 63 19.86 -4.05 -0.27
N VAL A 64 20.09 -4.80 -1.35
CA VAL A 64 20.24 -4.26 -2.71
C VAL A 64 19.26 -4.91 -3.66
N ASN A 65 18.58 -4.07 -4.45
CA ASN A 65 17.74 -4.54 -5.53
C ASN A 65 18.59 -4.97 -6.73
N LYS A 66 18.57 -6.25 -7.10
CA LYS A 66 19.40 -6.78 -8.19
C LYS A 66 19.10 -6.17 -9.57
N LYS A 67 17.89 -5.65 -9.78
CA LYS A 67 17.47 -5.10 -11.07
C LYS A 67 17.76 -3.61 -11.20
N THR A 68 17.52 -2.86 -10.13
CA THR A 68 17.63 -1.39 -10.14
C THR A 68 18.91 -0.87 -9.52
N ASN A 69 19.60 -1.70 -8.71
CA ASN A 69 20.71 -1.31 -7.82
C ASN A 69 20.33 -0.34 -6.70
N GLU A 70 19.03 -0.09 -6.51
CA GLU A 70 18.54 0.64 -5.33
C GLU A 70 18.94 -0.09 -4.05
N ARG A 71 19.08 0.66 -2.95
CA ARG A 71 19.57 0.12 -1.68
C ARG A 71 18.69 0.53 -0.52
N VAL A 72 18.56 -0.35 0.45
CA VAL A 72 17.97 -0.04 1.75
C VAL A 72 18.99 -0.38 2.82
N ASN A 73 19.35 0.60 3.64
CA ASN A 73 20.28 0.43 4.76
C ASN A 73 19.58 0.76 6.07
N PHE A 74 19.89 -0.01 7.11
CA PHE A 74 19.37 0.19 8.45
C PHE A 74 20.52 0.56 9.40
N PHE A 75 20.27 1.52 10.28
CA PHE A 75 21.25 1.96 11.27
C PHE A 75 20.61 2.04 12.64
N CYS A 76 21.37 1.63 13.64
CA CYS A 76 21.08 1.86 15.05
C CYS A 76 22.35 2.39 15.69
N ASN A 77 22.35 3.66 16.07
CA ASN A 77 23.50 4.31 16.68
C ASN A 77 23.14 4.81 18.07
N VAL A 78 23.92 4.42 19.07
CA VAL A 78 23.78 4.90 20.44
C VAL A 78 24.98 5.78 20.75
N LYS A 79 24.73 7.07 21.00
CA LYS A 79 25.77 8.03 21.39
C LYS A 79 25.32 8.82 22.61
N GLU A 80 26.16 8.81 23.64
CA GLU A 80 25.90 9.50 24.92
C GLU A 80 24.53 9.08 25.48
N ASN A 81 23.57 10.01 25.49
CA ASN A 81 22.21 9.81 25.99
C ASN A 81 21.18 9.75 24.85
N THR A 82 21.60 9.48 23.61
CA THR A 82 20.71 9.45 22.45
C THR A 82 20.82 8.14 21.68
N GLU A 83 19.67 7.62 21.27
CA GLU A 83 19.57 6.51 20.32
C GLU A 83 18.98 7.02 19.01
N GLU A 84 19.67 6.81 17.90
CA GLU A 84 19.20 7.07 16.53
C GLU A 84 18.95 5.75 15.83
N ILE A 85 17.69 5.52 15.42
CA ILE A 85 17.31 4.48 14.47
C ILE A 85 17.02 5.14 13.13
N ARG A 86 17.63 4.61 12.07
CA ARG A 86 17.48 5.16 10.72
C ARG A 86 17.26 4.08 9.67
N VAL A 87 16.33 4.36 8.76
CA VAL A 87 16.10 3.59 7.53
C VAL A 87 16.41 4.50 6.35
N ASP A 88 17.42 4.13 5.56
CA ASP A 88 17.88 4.88 4.40
C ASP A 88 17.54 4.13 3.12
N TYR A 89 16.71 4.73 2.26
CA TYR A 89 16.39 4.22 0.93
C TYR A 89 17.08 5.06 -0.15
N TYR A 90 18.02 4.44 -0.86
CA TYR A 90 18.71 5.00 -2.02
C TYR A 90 17.90 4.70 -3.28
N SER A 91 17.01 5.63 -3.64
CA SER A 91 16.14 5.51 -4.79
C SER A 91 16.78 6.05 -6.06
N THR A 92 16.50 5.38 -7.18
CA THR A 92 16.82 5.83 -8.54
C THR A 92 15.70 6.68 -9.16
N SER A 93 14.56 6.85 -8.47
CA SER A 93 13.42 7.62 -8.98
C SER A 93 13.79 9.08 -9.21
N LYS A 94 13.55 9.60 -10.41
CA LYS A 94 13.79 11.02 -10.75
C LYS A 94 12.70 11.94 -10.19
N ASP A 95 11.45 11.48 -10.22
CA ASP A 95 10.31 12.23 -9.68
C ASP A 95 10.05 11.80 -8.22
N LEU A 96 10.19 12.77 -7.31
CA LEU A 96 9.91 12.59 -5.88
C LEU A 96 8.61 13.30 -5.45
N SER A 97 7.83 13.84 -6.38
CA SER A 97 6.60 14.60 -6.09
C SER A 97 5.66 13.82 -5.17
N ARG A 98 5.47 12.54 -5.45
CA ARG A 98 4.65 11.65 -4.62
C ARG A 98 5.25 11.42 -3.23
N PHE A 99 6.55 11.18 -3.12
CA PHE A 99 7.20 11.01 -1.82
C PHE A 99 7.06 12.28 -0.96
N VAL A 100 7.32 13.45 -1.54
CA VAL A 100 7.20 14.74 -0.86
C VAL A 100 5.75 14.99 -0.42
N LYS A 101 4.78 14.72 -1.30
CA LYS A 101 3.35 14.81 -0.96
C LYS A 101 3.01 13.91 0.22
N ARG A 102 3.43 12.65 0.19
CA ARG A 102 3.20 11.67 1.28
C ARG A 102 3.88 12.06 2.58
N ALA A 103 5.06 12.65 2.51
CA ALA A 103 5.75 13.15 3.69
C ALA A 103 4.96 14.29 4.33
N GLY A 104 4.32 15.16 3.54
CA GLY A 104 3.38 16.18 4.04
C GLY A 104 2.09 15.60 4.64
N GLU A 105 1.63 14.45 4.16
CA GLU A 105 0.42 13.75 4.65
C GLU A 105 0.70 12.85 5.87
N SER A 106 1.97 12.69 6.27
CA SER A 106 2.38 11.77 7.35
C SER A 106 2.08 12.28 8.77
N GLY A 107 1.53 13.49 8.91
CA GLY A 107 1.33 14.15 10.20
C GLY A 107 2.58 14.84 10.76
N LEU A 108 3.72 14.78 10.06
CA LEU A 108 4.93 15.53 10.41
C LEU A 108 4.84 16.99 9.94
N LYS A 109 5.42 17.92 10.71
CA LYS A 109 5.50 19.32 10.32
C LYS A 109 6.54 19.51 9.22
N LYS A 110 6.16 20.14 8.11
CA LYS A 110 7.13 20.55 7.07
C LYS A 110 8.06 21.62 7.64
N ILE A 111 9.35 21.33 7.73
CA ILE A 111 10.38 22.28 8.16
C ILE A 111 10.93 23.03 6.95
N ASN A 112 11.19 22.31 5.86
CA ASN A 112 11.57 22.85 4.55
C ASN A 112 11.28 21.79 3.45
N GLU A 113 11.71 22.03 2.22
CA GLU A 113 11.48 21.11 1.08
C GLU A 113 12.18 19.75 1.21
N THR A 114 13.18 19.64 2.10
CA THR A 114 14.00 18.43 2.28
C THR A 114 13.81 17.77 3.64
N ARG A 115 12.96 18.32 4.52
CA ARG A 115 12.74 17.81 5.88
C ARG A 115 11.32 18.02 6.38
N PHE A 116 10.77 16.92 6.90
CA PHE A 116 9.53 16.88 7.67
C PHE A 116 9.85 16.32 9.05
N GLU A 117 9.41 16.95 10.12
CA GLU A 117 9.81 16.60 11.49
C GLU A 117 8.65 16.77 12.48
N HIS A 118 8.58 15.86 13.45
CA HIS A 118 7.86 16.01 14.70
C HIS A 118 8.86 15.84 15.85
N ARG A 119 8.78 16.70 16.85
CA ARG A 119 9.62 16.66 18.04
C ARG A 119 8.74 16.78 19.28
N ASP A 120 8.81 15.78 20.14
CA ASP A 120 8.28 15.84 21.49
C ASP A 120 9.43 15.97 22.52
N GLU A 121 9.14 15.85 23.81
CA GLU A 121 10.12 16.05 24.89
C GLU A 121 11.32 15.08 24.82
N ASN A 122 11.08 13.85 24.32
CA ASN A 122 12.03 12.73 24.38
C ASN A 122 12.32 12.10 23.02
N THR A 123 11.56 12.43 21.98
CA THR A 123 11.60 11.78 20.67
C THR A 123 11.55 12.81 19.55
N THR A 124 12.39 12.61 18.54
CA THR A 124 12.31 13.29 17.25
C THR A 124 12.06 12.25 16.17
N ILE A 125 10.99 12.42 15.40
CA ILE A 125 10.71 11.62 14.20
C ILE A 125 10.84 12.55 13.01
N ARG A 126 11.69 12.21 12.04
CA ARG A 126 11.81 13.00 10.81
C ARG A 126 11.96 12.16 9.56
N ILE A 127 11.52 12.75 8.46
CA ILE A 127 11.77 12.30 7.10
C ILE A 127 12.75 13.29 6.46
N ASP A 128 13.91 12.80 6.02
CA ASP A 128 14.92 13.58 5.31
C ASP A 128 14.98 13.17 3.83
N ILE A 129 15.10 14.16 2.93
CA ILE A 129 15.23 13.97 1.49
C ILE A 129 16.52 14.63 1.01
N LYS A 130 17.49 13.83 0.56
CA LYS A 130 18.72 14.35 -0.07
C LYS A 130 18.78 13.91 -1.52
N ARG A 131 18.89 14.89 -2.43
CA ARG A 131 18.94 14.63 -3.87
C ARG A 131 20.38 14.50 -4.36
N ASN A 132 20.56 13.74 -5.44
CA ASN A 132 21.83 13.63 -6.17
C ASN A 132 23.03 13.15 -5.35
N ILE A 133 22.81 12.22 -4.42
CA ILE A 133 23.88 11.58 -3.66
C ILE A 133 24.65 10.63 -4.59
N GLN A 134 25.98 10.73 -4.60
CA GLN A 134 26.85 9.80 -5.32
C GLN A 134 27.20 8.62 -4.43
N LEU A 135 26.98 7.40 -4.92
CA LEU A 135 27.39 6.16 -4.27
C LEU A 135 27.84 5.16 -5.34
N ASP A 136 29.07 4.68 -5.25
CA ASP A 136 29.69 3.76 -6.21
C ASP A 136 29.54 4.21 -7.68
N GLY A 137 29.76 5.50 -7.93
CA GLY A 137 29.67 6.10 -9.26
C GLY A 137 28.25 6.24 -9.82
N LYS A 138 27.21 6.00 -9.00
CA LYS A 138 25.80 6.17 -9.37
C LYS A 138 25.14 7.27 -8.55
N THR A 139 24.24 7.99 -9.19
CA THR A 139 23.43 9.03 -8.56
C THR A 139 22.14 8.46 -7.99
N TYR A 140 21.85 8.74 -6.72
CA TYR A 140 20.61 8.37 -6.05
C TYR A 140 19.96 9.58 -5.38
N ASN A 141 18.67 9.45 -5.11
CA ASN A 141 18.00 10.23 -4.09
C ASN A 141 17.96 9.41 -2.79
N LEU A 142 18.50 9.96 -1.71
CA LEU A 142 18.45 9.36 -0.38
C LEU A 142 17.19 9.83 0.35
N LEU A 143 16.33 8.87 0.67
CA LEU A 143 15.06 9.05 1.35
C LEU A 143 15.16 8.35 2.71
N SER A 144 15.18 9.12 3.79
CA SER A 144 15.48 8.60 5.13
C SER A 144 14.30 8.78 6.07
N LEU A 145 13.97 7.73 6.83
CA LEU A 145 13.22 7.84 8.07
C LEU A 145 14.21 7.81 9.23
N VAL A 146 14.18 8.81 10.10
CA VAL A 146 15.08 8.93 11.26
C VAL A 146 14.23 9.09 12.52
N VAL A 147 14.49 8.26 13.52
CA VAL A 147 13.89 8.39 14.86
C VAL A 147 15.01 8.50 15.88
N ILE A 148 14.99 9.57 16.65
CA ILE A 148 15.99 9.88 17.68
C ILE A 148 15.27 9.93 19.02
N THR A 149 15.75 9.19 20.01
CA THR A 149 15.22 9.23 21.38
C THR A 149 16.29 9.61 22.40
N ASP A 150 15.92 10.47 23.34
CA ASP A 150 16.70 10.81 24.53
C ASP A 150 16.52 9.70 25.59
N ILE A 151 17.57 8.91 25.77
CA ILE A 151 17.64 7.77 26.69
C ILE A 151 17.70 8.26 28.15
N ALA A 152 18.31 9.41 28.42
CA ALA A 152 18.46 9.93 29.79
C ALA A 152 17.09 10.33 30.38
N LYS A 153 16.26 11.02 29.61
CA LYS A 153 14.91 11.42 30.04
C LYS A 153 13.89 10.30 30.00
N ALA A 154 14.10 9.27 29.17
CA ALA A 154 13.25 8.08 29.15
C ALA A 154 13.34 7.25 30.45
N SER A 155 14.39 7.44 31.26
CA SER A 155 14.69 6.68 32.48
C SER A 155 14.04 7.22 33.76
N THR A 156 13.48 8.43 33.74
CA THR A 156 12.95 9.14 34.93
C THR A 156 11.42 9.07 35.08
N GLY A 157 10.70 8.40 34.18
CA GLY A 157 9.23 8.27 34.18
C GLY A 157 8.71 6.82 34.25
N ILE A 158 7.54 6.61 34.85
CA ILE A 158 6.87 5.30 35.07
C ILE A 158 6.45 4.58 33.76
N LYS A 159 6.65 5.18 32.58
CA LYS A 159 6.42 4.51 31.29
C LYS A 159 7.69 4.59 30.45
N LYS A 160 8.43 3.47 30.40
CA LYS A 160 9.50 3.23 29.42
C LYS A 160 8.97 3.52 28.02
N SER A 161 9.23 4.70 27.44
CA SER A 161 9.02 4.94 26.01
C SER A 161 10.19 4.36 25.23
N VAL A 162 10.27 3.04 25.30
CA VAL A 162 10.82 2.14 24.28
C VAL A 162 10.53 2.62 22.86
N ILE A 163 11.48 3.07 22.00
CA ILE A 163 11.18 3.07 20.56
C ILE A 163 10.80 1.64 20.21
N LYS A 164 9.54 1.43 19.84
CA LYS A 164 9.04 0.16 19.34
C LYS A 164 8.54 0.40 17.95
N PHE A 165 9.30 -0.09 16.98
CA PHE A 165 8.75 -0.36 15.67
C PHE A 165 8.23 -1.79 15.72
N PRO A 166 6.90 -1.99 15.86
CA PRO A 166 6.36 -3.33 15.89
C PRO A 166 6.68 -4.02 14.56
N VAL A 167 6.81 -5.35 14.61
CA VAL A 167 6.94 -6.14 13.39
C VAL A 167 5.73 -5.85 12.49
N ASP A 168 6.02 -5.40 11.27
CA ASP A 168 5.01 -5.14 10.25
C ASP A 168 4.84 -6.38 9.37
N TYR A 169 3.64 -6.96 9.40
CA TYR A 169 3.28 -8.16 8.63
C TYR A 169 2.51 -7.81 7.34
N THR A 170 2.40 -6.53 6.97
CA THR A 170 1.74 -6.13 5.73
C THR A 170 2.49 -6.66 4.51
N TYR A 171 1.73 -7.08 3.50
CA TYR A 171 2.30 -7.49 2.21
C TYR A 171 2.46 -6.29 1.30
N PRO A 172 3.59 -6.18 0.57
CA PRO A 172 3.92 -4.94 -0.11
C PRO A 172 3.24 -4.86 -1.49
N LEU A 173 1.95 -4.51 -1.48
CA LEU A 173 1.13 -4.46 -2.69
C LEU A 173 1.58 -3.38 -3.68
N GLN A 174 2.22 -2.29 -3.27
CA GLN A 174 2.56 -1.17 -4.16
C GLN A 174 3.38 -1.59 -5.39
N ASN A 175 3.24 -0.91 -6.52
CA ASN A 175 3.94 -1.25 -7.77
C ASN A 175 3.77 -2.71 -8.25
N THR A 176 2.68 -3.38 -7.86
CA THR A 176 2.39 -4.75 -8.31
C THR A 176 1.16 -4.82 -9.20
N THR A 177 1.07 -5.89 -9.97
CA THR A 177 -0.05 -6.17 -10.85
C THR A 177 -0.53 -7.60 -10.61
N TYR A 178 -1.84 -7.75 -10.46
CA TYR A 178 -2.50 -9.04 -10.37
C TYR A 178 -3.65 -9.10 -11.37
N PHE A 179 -3.88 -10.29 -11.90
CA PHE A 179 -5.09 -10.66 -12.62
C PHE A 179 -6.07 -11.25 -11.63
N PHE A 180 -7.36 -10.97 -11.78
CA PHE A 180 -8.32 -11.37 -10.76
C PHE A 180 -9.66 -11.86 -11.28
N ASP A 181 -10.29 -12.69 -10.45
CA ASP A 181 -11.69 -13.06 -10.52
C ASP A 181 -12.31 -12.99 -9.13
N SER A 182 -13.57 -12.60 -9.07
CA SER A 182 -14.32 -12.38 -7.83
C SER A 182 -15.59 -13.21 -7.83
N ASP A 183 -15.87 -13.87 -6.71
CA ASP A 183 -17.09 -14.62 -6.49
C ASP A 183 -17.80 -14.19 -5.19
N ILE A 184 -19.11 -14.46 -5.16
CA ILE A 184 -19.97 -14.27 -4.00
C ILE A 184 -20.69 -15.59 -3.71
N LYS A 185 -20.67 -16.00 -2.45
CA LYS A 185 -21.33 -17.21 -1.95
C LYS A 185 -22.19 -16.86 -0.75
N ASP A 186 -23.41 -17.35 -0.74
CA ASP A 186 -24.35 -17.12 0.35
C ASP A 186 -23.86 -17.87 1.61
N ASP A 187 -23.97 -17.28 2.79
CA ASP A 187 -23.70 -18.00 4.03
C ASP A 187 -24.90 -18.91 4.34
N LYS A 188 -24.68 -20.22 4.34
CA LYS A 188 -25.74 -21.20 4.64
C LYS A 188 -26.25 -21.10 6.09
N SER A 189 -25.52 -20.40 6.95
CA SER A 189 -25.81 -20.27 8.38
C SER A 189 -26.58 -18.99 8.72
N ASN A 190 -26.61 -18.01 7.82
CA ASN A 190 -27.31 -16.74 8.01
C ASN A 190 -27.70 -16.14 6.66
N SER A 191 -29.01 -15.94 6.44
CA SER A 191 -29.55 -15.46 5.16
C SER A 191 -29.17 -14.01 4.82
N ASP A 192 -28.78 -13.21 5.81
CA ASP A 192 -28.41 -11.80 5.61
C ASP A 192 -26.90 -11.61 5.38
N GLU A 193 -26.13 -12.69 5.31
CA GLU A 193 -24.67 -12.67 5.19
C GLU A 193 -24.19 -13.43 3.95
N TYR A 194 -23.13 -12.93 3.35
CA TYR A 194 -22.45 -13.57 2.23
C TYR A 194 -20.93 -13.47 2.36
N PHE A 195 -20.25 -14.43 1.74
CA PHE A 195 -18.81 -14.45 1.58
C PHE A 195 -18.43 -13.92 0.20
N ILE A 196 -17.52 -12.97 0.17
CA ILE A 196 -16.83 -12.57 -1.05
C ILE A 196 -15.46 -13.21 -1.05
N ASN A 197 -15.06 -13.76 -2.19
CA ASN A 197 -13.67 -14.09 -2.45
C ASN A 197 -13.20 -13.42 -3.74
N THR A 198 -12.04 -12.80 -3.70
CA THR A 198 -11.33 -12.31 -4.88
C THR A 198 -9.97 -12.99 -4.95
N ARG A 199 -9.77 -13.79 -5.99
CA ARG A 199 -8.50 -14.47 -6.26
C ARG A 199 -7.64 -13.58 -7.13
N LEU A 200 -6.40 -13.36 -6.71
CA LEU A 200 -5.42 -12.53 -7.39
C LEU A 200 -4.24 -13.41 -7.83
N SER A 201 -3.88 -13.37 -9.10
CA SER A 201 -2.71 -14.10 -9.62
C SER A 201 -1.73 -13.16 -10.30
N LYS A 202 -0.43 -13.33 -10.06
CA LYS A 202 0.63 -12.64 -10.81
C LYS A 202 0.65 -13.09 -12.28
N THR A 203 0.12 -14.28 -12.58
CA THR A 203 0.02 -14.85 -13.93
C THR A 203 -1.29 -14.38 -14.61
N PRO A 204 -1.30 -14.09 -15.92
CA PRO A 204 -2.49 -13.67 -16.66
C PRO A 204 -3.53 -14.80 -16.87
N LYS A 205 -4.00 -15.40 -15.79
CA LYS A 205 -5.02 -16.47 -15.79
C LYS A 205 -6.45 -15.91 -15.84
N TYR A 206 -6.64 -14.69 -15.36
CA TYR A 206 -7.95 -14.02 -15.33
C TYR A 206 -7.96 -12.81 -16.27
N ALA A 207 -9.14 -12.47 -16.79
CA ALA A 207 -9.28 -11.40 -17.78
C ALA A 207 -9.31 -9.99 -17.17
N ASN A 208 -9.67 -9.86 -15.89
CA ASN A 208 -9.61 -8.58 -15.18
C ASN A 208 -8.25 -8.41 -14.50
N LYS A 209 -7.84 -7.16 -14.31
CA LYS A 209 -6.54 -6.81 -13.74
C LYS A 209 -6.65 -5.68 -12.72
N ILE A 210 -5.97 -5.83 -11.60
CA ILE A 210 -5.72 -4.77 -10.62
C ILE A 210 -4.24 -4.43 -10.64
N VAL A 211 -3.94 -3.13 -10.63
CA VAL A 211 -2.59 -2.58 -10.53
C VAL A 211 -2.56 -1.71 -9.28
N PHE A 212 -1.74 -2.10 -8.32
CA PHE A 212 -1.40 -1.25 -7.18
C PHE A 212 -0.29 -0.31 -7.63
N LEU A 213 -0.62 0.98 -7.74
CA LEU A 213 0.22 1.97 -8.40
C LEU A 213 1.29 2.54 -7.47
N ASP A 214 0.98 2.64 -6.19
CA ASP A 214 1.86 3.11 -5.12
C ASP A 214 1.31 2.60 -3.77
N ASP A 215 1.74 3.20 -2.66
CA ASP A 215 1.41 2.80 -1.30
C ASP A 215 -0.06 2.95 -0.92
N ASN A 216 -0.86 3.65 -1.72
CA ASN A 216 -2.27 3.82 -1.42
C ASN A 216 -3.19 3.82 -2.64
N ASN A 217 -2.68 3.94 -3.87
CA ASN A 217 -3.51 4.04 -5.06
C ASN A 217 -3.54 2.70 -5.80
N TRP A 218 -4.69 2.40 -6.38
CA TRP A 218 -4.85 1.26 -7.27
C TRP A 218 -5.70 1.63 -8.49
N LYS A 219 -5.57 0.81 -9.53
CA LYS A 219 -6.32 0.90 -10.78
C LYS A 219 -6.80 -0.47 -11.20
N ILE A 220 -8.08 -0.60 -11.51
CA ILE A 220 -8.64 -1.78 -12.16
C ILE A 220 -8.81 -1.55 -13.65
N THR A 221 -8.59 -2.61 -14.41
CA THR A 221 -8.92 -2.73 -15.82
C THR A 221 -9.68 -4.02 -16.01
N LEU A 222 -10.93 -3.92 -16.43
CA LEU A 222 -11.79 -5.07 -16.68
C LEU A 222 -11.55 -5.65 -18.08
N ALA A 223 -12.04 -6.87 -18.29
CA ALA A 223 -11.96 -7.55 -19.59
C ALA A 223 -12.53 -6.71 -20.75
N ASN A 224 -13.61 -5.96 -20.48
CA ASN A 224 -14.25 -5.04 -21.44
C ASN A 224 -13.52 -3.70 -21.60
N LYS A 225 -12.30 -3.57 -21.06
CA LYS A 225 -11.44 -2.38 -21.07
C LYS A 225 -11.94 -1.19 -20.24
N GLN A 226 -13.07 -1.32 -19.52
CA GLN A 226 -13.46 -0.31 -18.55
C GLN A 226 -12.43 -0.23 -17.41
N THR A 227 -12.15 0.98 -16.95
CA THR A 227 -11.18 1.22 -15.87
C THR A 227 -11.79 2.08 -14.79
N PHE A 228 -11.39 1.82 -13.55
CA PHE A 228 -11.66 2.68 -12.42
C PHE A 228 -10.48 2.65 -11.46
N VAL A 229 -10.37 3.69 -10.65
CA VAL A 229 -9.25 3.92 -9.72
C VAL A 229 -9.81 4.17 -8.34
N GLY A 230 -9.04 3.82 -7.33
CA GLY A 230 -9.40 4.07 -5.94
C GLY A 230 -8.17 4.12 -5.06
N THR A 231 -8.42 4.20 -3.77
CA THR A 231 -7.39 4.08 -2.74
C THR A 231 -7.54 2.79 -1.94
N TYR A 232 -6.47 2.35 -1.31
CA TYR A 232 -6.49 1.22 -0.40
C TYR A 232 -5.66 1.54 0.84
N ASN A 233 -5.99 0.86 1.95
CA ASN A 233 -5.18 0.84 3.15
C ASN A 233 -4.97 -0.60 3.59
N GLN A 234 -3.86 -0.85 4.29
CA GLN A 234 -3.58 -2.15 4.90
C GLN A 234 -3.42 -1.97 6.40
N SER A 235 -3.98 -2.91 7.15
CA SER A 235 -3.79 -2.99 8.60
C SER A 235 -3.52 -4.44 9.01
N VAL A 236 -2.82 -4.61 10.11
CA VAL A 236 -2.56 -5.91 10.71
C VAL A 236 -3.54 -6.06 11.87
N GLU A 237 -4.48 -6.99 11.77
CA GLU A 237 -5.44 -7.26 12.86
C GLU A 237 -4.81 -8.15 13.94
N ASN A 238 -3.98 -9.12 13.53
CA ASN A 238 -3.17 -9.97 14.39
C ASN A 238 -1.92 -10.44 13.63
N LYS A 239 -0.97 -11.12 14.29
CA LYS A 239 0.36 -11.49 13.73
C LYS A 239 0.35 -12.19 12.36
N SER A 240 -0.79 -12.69 11.89
CA SER A 240 -0.92 -13.41 10.61
C SER A 240 -1.99 -12.86 9.67
N THR A 241 -2.91 -12.02 10.15
CA THR A 241 -4.04 -11.54 9.34
C THR A 241 -3.81 -10.09 8.93
N VAL A 242 -3.65 -9.89 7.63
CA VAL A 242 -3.59 -8.58 7.00
C VAL A 242 -4.98 -8.25 6.47
N ASN A 243 -5.55 -7.14 6.91
CA ASN A 243 -6.75 -6.56 6.33
C ASN A 243 -6.36 -5.59 5.22
N VAL A 244 -7.08 -5.61 4.10
CA VAL A 244 -6.97 -4.64 3.01
C VAL A 244 -8.32 -4.01 2.78
N SER A 245 -8.41 -2.71 3.05
CA SER A 245 -9.62 -1.90 2.83
C SER A 245 -9.51 -1.12 1.54
N PHE A 246 -10.45 -1.32 0.62
CA PHE A 246 -10.53 -0.57 -0.63
C PHE A 246 -11.56 0.56 -0.51
N ASN A 247 -11.22 1.71 -1.08
CA ASN A 247 -12.08 2.88 -1.13
C ASN A 247 -12.19 3.38 -2.58
N LEU A 248 -13.40 3.69 -2.99
CA LEU A 248 -13.73 4.30 -4.27
C LEU A 248 -14.49 5.59 -4.03
N THR A 249 -14.07 6.68 -4.68
CA THR A 249 -14.92 7.87 -4.75
C THR A 249 -15.98 7.61 -5.79
N ILE A 250 -17.21 7.41 -5.33
CA ILE A 250 -18.35 7.14 -6.20
C ILE A 250 -19.35 8.27 -6.05
N VAL A 251 -19.76 8.82 -7.18
CA VAL A 251 -20.87 9.76 -7.23
C VAL A 251 -22.14 8.94 -7.02
N GLN A 252 -22.98 9.33 -6.06
CA GLN A 252 -24.26 8.67 -5.88
C GLN A 252 -25.22 9.12 -6.98
N PRO A 253 -26.03 8.21 -7.58
CA PRO A 253 -26.99 8.57 -8.60
C PRO A 253 -28.07 9.45 -7.97
N LYS A 254 -28.46 10.52 -8.66
CA LYS A 254 -29.63 11.31 -8.26
C LYS A 254 -30.89 10.48 -8.54
N VAL A 255 -31.61 10.09 -7.50
CA VAL A 255 -32.93 9.45 -7.63
C VAL A 255 -34.06 10.35 -7.17
N PRO A 256 -35.27 10.24 -7.75
CA PRO A 256 -36.42 10.99 -7.29
C PRO A 256 -36.83 10.61 -5.86
N LYS A 257 -37.48 11.53 -5.13
CA LYS A 257 -37.99 11.31 -3.77
C LYS A 257 -38.90 10.08 -3.73
N GLY A 258 -38.74 9.25 -2.70
CA GLY A 258 -39.57 8.05 -2.49
C GLY A 258 -39.15 6.82 -3.29
N TYR A 259 -38.12 6.94 -4.14
CA TYR A 259 -37.47 5.79 -4.78
C TYR A 259 -36.39 5.24 -3.86
N LEU A 260 -36.11 3.94 -4.00
CA LEU A 260 -34.98 3.32 -3.32
C LEU A 260 -33.70 3.99 -3.80
N GLN A 261 -32.89 4.48 -2.86
CA GLN A 261 -31.63 5.10 -3.20
C GLN A 261 -30.63 4.00 -3.58
N PRO A 262 -30.15 3.95 -4.84
CA PRO A 262 -29.03 3.10 -5.18
C PRO A 262 -27.83 3.62 -4.37
N ILE A 263 -27.19 2.73 -3.63
CA ILE A 263 -26.10 3.10 -2.71
C ILE A 263 -24.90 3.71 -3.49
N ALA A 264 -24.84 3.58 -4.82
CA ALA A 264 -23.83 4.22 -5.67
C ALA A 264 -24.11 4.13 -7.20
N GLU A 265 -23.44 4.97 -8.02
CA GLU A 265 -23.28 4.79 -9.49
C GLU A 265 -22.49 3.51 -9.85
N SER A 266 -22.08 2.74 -8.84
CA SER A 266 -21.44 1.42 -8.95
C SER A 266 -22.41 0.24 -8.99
N GLY A 267 -23.70 0.47 -9.27
CA GLY A 267 -24.69 -0.61 -9.41
C GLY A 267 -24.77 -1.52 -8.18
N ALA A 268 -24.93 -0.88 -7.02
CA ALA A 268 -25.41 -1.56 -5.83
C ALA A 268 -26.83 -2.10 -6.09
N ILE A 269 -27.01 -3.32 -5.65
CA ILE A 269 -28.15 -4.18 -5.88
C ILE A 269 -28.74 -4.50 -4.51
N TYR A 270 -30.06 -4.75 -4.47
CA TYR A 270 -30.83 -4.89 -3.24
C TYR A 270 -30.58 -6.20 -2.48
N ASN A 271 -29.93 -7.21 -3.08
CA ASN A 271 -29.55 -8.50 -2.47
C ASN A 271 -28.50 -9.27 -3.31
N ALA A 272 -27.81 -10.26 -2.73
CA ALA A 272 -26.73 -11.01 -3.40
C ALA A 272 -27.13 -11.65 -4.75
N SER A 273 -28.42 -11.95 -4.95
CA SER A 273 -28.95 -12.58 -6.17
C SER A 273 -28.87 -11.67 -7.38
N GLU A 274 -29.27 -10.39 -7.26
CA GLU A 274 -29.16 -9.49 -8.43
C GLU A 274 -27.69 -9.21 -8.77
N LEU A 275 -26.78 -9.21 -7.78
CA LEU A 275 -25.35 -8.91 -8.00
C LEU A 275 -24.74 -10.01 -8.86
N LYS A 276 -25.14 -11.27 -8.63
CA LYS A 276 -24.76 -12.39 -9.51
C LYS A 276 -25.24 -12.18 -10.95
N LYS A 277 -26.38 -11.51 -11.19
CA LYS A 277 -26.88 -11.19 -12.54
C LYS A 277 -26.10 -10.08 -13.23
N SER A 278 -25.47 -9.17 -12.48
CA SER A 278 -24.67 -8.07 -13.04
C SER A 278 -23.20 -8.44 -13.27
N LYS A 279 -22.82 -9.70 -13.05
CA LYS A 279 -21.51 -10.26 -13.39
C LYS A 279 -21.15 -9.82 -14.81
N HIS A 280 -19.96 -9.23 -14.98
CA HIS A 280 -19.43 -8.58 -16.20
C HIS A 280 -19.68 -7.06 -16.38
N ASN A 281 -20.47 -6.39 -15.54
CA ASN A 281 -20.55 -4.92 -15.53
C ASN A 281 -19.50 -4.30 -14.58
N SER A 282 -19.01 -3.10 -14.88
CA SER A 282 -18.18 -2.31 -13.94
C SER A 282 -18.78 -2.17 -12.55
N ALA A 283 -20.11 -2.08 -12.46
CA ALA A 283 -20.85 -2.05 -11.21
C ALA A 283 -20.50 -3.24 -10.28
N TYR A 284 -20.59 -4.45 -10.84
CA TYR A 284 -20.28 -5.70 -10.13
C TYR A 284 -18.89 -5.68 -9.48
N TYR A 285 -17.89 -5.17 -10.19
CA TYR A 285 -16.53 -5.12 -9.69
C TYR A 285 -16.30 -3.97 -8.72
N LYS A 286 -16.87 -2.79 -8.97
CA LYS A 286 -16.78 -1.66 -8.04
C LYS A 286 -17.29 -2.04 -6.65
N PHE A 287 -18.39 -2.78 -6.56
CA PHE A 287 -18.91 -3.32 -5.30
C PHE A 287 -17.88 -4.12 -4.49
N PHE A 288 -17.05 -4.94 -5.14
CA PHE A 288 -16.00 -5.67 -4.43
C PHE A 288 -14.90 -4.72 -3.94
N PHE A 289 -14.53 -3.70 -4.72
CA PHE A 289 -13.46 -2.79 -4.36
C PHE A 289 -13.94 -1.54 -3.58
N GLU A 290 -15.08 -1.66 -2.90
CA GLU A 290 -15.61 -0.74 -1.88
C GLU A 290 -15.58 -1.35 -0.47
N LYS A 291 -14.93 -2.51 -0.30
CA LYS A 291 -14.98 -3.32 0.92
C LYS A 291 -13.60 -3.61 1.49
N SER A 292 -13.61 -4.18 2.68
CA SER A 292 -12.42 -4.65 3.39
C SER A 292 -12.33 -6.16 3.37
N TYR A 293 -11.12 -6.70 3.22
CA TYR A 293 -10.88 -8.13 3.09
C TYR A 293 -9.70 -8.59 3.94
N ASN A 294 -9.79 -9.82 4.44
CA ASN A 294 -8.63 -10.55 4.91
C ASN A 294 -7.81 -11.02 3.70
N LEU A 295 -6.54 -10.66 3.68
CA LEU A 295 -5.56 -11.08 2.71
C LEU A 295 -4.86 -12.35 3.19
N ARG A 296 -4.90 -13.39 2.35
CA ARG A 296 -4.19 -14.66 2.55
C ARG A 296 -3.27 -14.94 1.36
N PHE A 297 -2.12 -15.56 1.65
CA PHE A 297 -1.15 -15.99 0.65
C PHE A 297 -1.43 -17.42 0.20
N GLU A 298 -1.42 -17.65 -1.11
CA GLU A 298 -1.57 -18.97 -1.75
C GLU A 298 -0.40 -19.20 -2.73
N GLY A 299 0.80 -19.33 -2.18
CA GLY A 299 2.03 -19.38 -2.98
C GLY A 299 2.32 -18.02 -3.63
N ASN A 300 2.30 -17.96 -4.97
CA ASN A 300 2.48 -16.71 -5.72
C ASN A 300 1.18 -15.92 -5.93
N ASP A 301 0.05 -16.52 -5.56
CA ASP A 301 -1.28 -15.94 -5.68
C ASP A 301 -1.74 -15.40 -4.32
N LEU A 302 -2.71 -14.49 -4.35
CA LEU A 302 -3.32 -13.93 -3.16
C LEU A 302 -4.83 -14.20 -3.17
N LEU A 303 -5.39 -14.39 -1.98
CA LEU A 303 -6.82 -14.46 -1.76
C LEU A 303 -7.25 -13.30 -0.87
N LEU A 304 -8.18 -12.49 -1.37
CA LEU A 304 -8.94 -11.54 -0.58
C LEU A 304 -10.26 -12.20 -0.22
N SER A 305 -10.58 -12.32 1.06
CA SER A 305 -11.82 -12.94 1.51
C SER A 305 -12.44 -12.17 2.67
N GLY A 306 -13.76 -12.11 2.70
CA GLY A 306 -14.49 -11.36 3.72
C GLY A 306 -15.93 -11.81 3.82
N LYS A 307 -16.44 -11.80 5.05
CA LYS A 307 -17.87 -11.97 5.34
C LYS A 307 -18.51 -10.59 5.40
N HIS A 308 -19.63 -10.42 4.71
CA HIS A 308 -20.30 -9.13 4.56
C HIS A 308 -21.80 -9.29 4.71
N TYR A 309 -22.44 -8.22 5.18
CA TYR A 309 -23.90 -8.15 5.31
C TYR A 309 -24.55 -7.65 4.02
N GLU A 310 -25.77 -8.11 3.79
CA GLU A 310 -26.67 -7.45 2.84
C GLU A 310 -26.97 -6.03 3.35
N ASN A 311 -26.69 -5.04 2.49
CA ASN A 311 -27.11 -3.67 2.77
C ASN A 311 -28.52 -3.52 2.22
N TYR A 312 -29.52 -3.54 3.10
CA TYR A 312 -30.89 -3.25 2.72
C TYR A 312 -31.00 -1.80 2.21
N PRO A 313 -31.75 -1.55 1.13
CA PRO A 313 -31.89 -0.20 0.61
C PRO A 313 -32.60 0.71 1.61
N THR A 314 -32.18 1.97 1.64
CA THR A 314 -32.89 3.04 2.33
C THR A 314 -33.72 3.86 1.34
N LEU A 315 -34.83 4.43 1.81
CA LEU A 315 -35.65 5.33 1.01
C LEU A 315 -34.95 6.69 0.89
N ALA A 316 -34.96 7.27 -0.31
CA ALA A 316 -34.46 8.63 -0.52
C ALA A 316 -35.35 9.64 0.25
N VAL A 317 -34.84 10.13 1.39
CA VAL A 317 -35.45 11.19 2.21
C VAL A 317 -34.91 12.56 1.82
N PRO A 318 -35.69 13.65 1.97
CA PRO A 318 -35.22 15.00 1.67
C PRO A 318 -33.96 15.32 2.48
N ALA A 319 -33.00 16.03 1.88
CA ALA A 319 -32.00 16.74 2.66
C ALA A 319 -32.77 17.70 3.58
N GLY A 320 -32.73 17.46 4.89
CA GLY A 320 -33.35 18.36 5.84
C GLY A 320 -32.72 19.74 5.66
N ASN A 321 -33.52 20.73 5.31
CA ASN A 321 -33.11 22.11 5.54
C ASN A 321 -32.92 22.22 7.05
N GLY A 322 -31.67 22.33 7.49
CA GLY A 322 -31.37 22.64 8.88
C GLY A 322 -32.05 23.96 9.23
N ASN A 323 -32.90 23.93 10.25
CA ASN A 323 -33.29 25.12 10.99
C ASN A 323 -32.14 25.53 11.90
#